data_AF-A0A8H7KFQ5-F1
#
_entry.id   AF-A0A8H7KFQ5-F1
#
_cell.length_a   1.000
_cell.length_b   1.000
_cell.length_c   1.000
_cell.angle_alpha   90.00
_cell.angle_beta   90.00
_cell.angle_gamma   90.00
#
_symmetry.space_group_name_H-M   'P 1'
#
loop_
_entity.id
_entity.type
_entity.pdbx_description
1 polymer ?
#
loop_
_entity_poly.entity_id
_entity_poly.type
_entity_poly.pdbx_seq_one_letter_code
_entity_poly.pdbx_strand_id
1 'polypeptide(L)'
;MISEKDRFYATSGDITPDGPSVWHILDWDQRRNISVKMSQELDDEEPAIEQLKKHIDEIDSEIFLVHVSPSGRLLSSSKDPKYDQAMSVYYPPIKEVTPVEGRDPIRRSELIEIDRLGPGADLVSHAPTGAKLEFKYYWDRAWMFRIWDEMNLWRRLPRHPHIAVFDNIVVDEGGLKVIGFTTESTHGASLRDQKRPTFKLKWLKQLINVVDDLNLKYGIQHQNISTETIIVDTEKDSIKLTNFNVAVHVGSEDLFGARDDILGVSSTVYEFITRRGDYDQRGFKNIQARNWIQHPEVVVDAPGPQFHALIKEWQDRRASGPQILSYKAAPEHIEWPVMTEPEPISRSYIMQDGSTRSKSIVTYCERRIDALANGREVLNWERPPQSKLAKGERVLATGKRVEQRELSATNGTHEEEKKEAPAMCPMGMMKMQFGGYSMDDMDELLKLCPFSGRKA
;
A
#
# COMPACT_ATOMS: atom_id res chain seq x y z
N MET A 1 -10.43 -7.48 4.76
CA MET A 1 -10.34 -6.75 6.03
C MET A 1 -8.87 -6.51 6.26
N ILE A 2 -8.49 -5.27 6.56
CA ILE A 2 -7.09 -4.95 6.82
C ILE A 2 -6.58 -5.83 7.96
N SER A 3 -5.39 -6.38 7.80
CA SER A 3 -4.84 -7.27 8.81
C SER A 3 -4.47 -6.48 10.06
N GLU A 4 -4.55 -7.09 11.24
CA GLU A 4 -4.31 -6.39 12.51
C GLU A 4 -2.90 -5.81 12.60
N LYS A 5 -1.91 -6.50 12.03
CA LYS A 5 -0.51 -6.05 11.95
C LYS A 5 -0.31 -4.83 11.05
N ASP A 6 -1.16 -4.66 10.03
CA ASP A 6 -1.01 -3.58 9.04
C ASP A 6 -1.94 -2.39 9.36
N ARG A 7 -2.80 -2.53 10.38
CA ARG A 7 -3.83 -1.55 10.71
C ARG A 7 -3.26 -0.29 11.37
N PHE A 8 -2.27 -0.43 12.25
CA PHE A 8 -1.76 0.67 13.07
C PHE A 8 -0.31 1.01 12.73
N TYR A 9 0.01 2.30 12.78
CA TYR A 9 1.37 2.81 12.59
C TYR A 9 1.61 4.03 13.49
N ALA A 10 2.71 4.05 14.23
CA ALA A 10 3.08 5.24 15.01
C ALA A 10 3.84 6.23 14.13
N THR A 11 3.32 7.46 14.01
CA THR A 11 3.94 8.52 13.20
C THR A 11 5.01 9.27 13.97
N SER A 12 4.86 9.36 15.30
CA SER A 12 5.78 10.06 16.21
C SER A 12 5.42 9.79 17.67
N GLY A 13 6.34 10.11 18.58
CA GLY A 13 6.13 10.04 20.02
C GLY A 13 6.84 11.17 20.76
N ASP A 14 6.18 11.71 21.78
CA ASP A 14 6.74 12.63 22.77
C ASP A 14 6.98 11.85 24.07
N ILE A 15 8.25 11.59 24.37
CA ILE A 15 8.68 10.83 25.55
C ILE A 15 9.24 11.82 26.57
N THR A 16 8.67 11.81 27.78
CA THR A 16 9.19 12.59 28.91
C THR A 16 9.74 11.64 29.97
N PRO A 17 10.90 11.96 30.59
CA PRO A 17 11.41 11.19 31.73
C PRO A 17 10.34 11.05 32.83
N ASP A 18 10.17 9.84 33.35
CA ASP A 18 9.15 9.45 34.35
C ASP A 18 7.68 9.54 33.85
N GLY A 19 7.48 9.79 32.55
CA GLY A 19 6.17 9.93 31.92
C GLY A 19 5.48 11.28 32.17
N PRO A 20 4.33 11.55 31.53
CA PRO A 20 3.62 10.68 30.59
C PRO A 20 4.19 10.73 29.17
N SER A 21 4.27 9.58 28.48
CA SER A 21 4.51 9.55 27.03
C SER A 21 3.23 9.83 26.23
N VAL A 22 3.38 10.41 25.04
CA VAL A 22 2.30 10.59 24.06
C VAL A 22 2.74 10.02 22.73
N TRP A 23 1.99 9.06 22.19
CA TRP A 23 2.22 8.47 20.88
C TRP A 23 1.16 8.94 19.90
N HIS A 24 1.55 9.27 18.68
CA HIS A 24 0.64 9.65 17.61
C HIS A 24 0.48 8.47 16.67
N ILE A 25 -0.72 7.89 16.63
CA ILE A 25 -0.98 6.62 15.98
C ILE A 25 -1.98 6.82 14.85
N LEU A 26 -1.60 6.35 13.67
CA LEU A 26 -2.43 6.27 12.49
C LEU A 26 -3.18 4.93 12.51
N ASP A 27 -4.51 4.99 12.40
CA ASP A 27 -5.38 3.85 12.13
C ASP A 27 -5.79 3.83 10.66
N TRP A 28 -5.27 2.87 9.89
CA TRP A 28 -5.56 2.69 8.47
C TRP A 28 -6.97 2.20 8.20
N ASP A 29 -7.60 1.54 9.19
CA ASP A 29 -9.00 1.14 9.09
C ASP A 29 -9.87 2.40 9.01
N GLN A 30 -9.71 3.33 9.95
CA GLN A 30 -10.50 4.56 10.00
C GLN A 30 -9.90 5.72 9.20
N ARG A 31 -8.67 5.58 8.67
CA ARG A 31 -7.86 6.64 8.03
C ARG A 31 -7.76 7.90 8.90
N ARG A 32 -7.38 7.69 10.16
CA ARG A 32 -7.41 8.70 11.21
C ARG A 32 -6.14 8.68 12.04
N ASN A 33 -5.64 9.86 12.41
CA ASN A 33 -4.59 10.00 13.42
C ASN A 33 -5.22 10.25 14.79
N ILE A 34 -4.72 9.54 15.80
CA ILE A 34 -5.11 9.73 17.19
C ILE A 34 -3.90 9.74 18.12
N SER A 35 -3.90 10.71 19.03
CA SER A 35 -2.88 10.78 20.07
C SER A 35 -3.26 9.87 21.24
N VAL A 36 -2.30 9.11 21.75
CA VAL A 36 -2.45 8.19 22.88
C VAL A 36 -1.48 8.62 23.97
N LYS A 37 -2.02 9.20 25.03
CA LYS A 37 -1.27 9.51 26.23
C LYS A 37 -1.24 8.30 27.14
N MET A 38 -0.05 7.92 27.58
CA MET A 38 0.20 6.85 28.53
C MET A 38 0.73 7.46 29.83
N SER A 39 0.31 6.92 30.97
CA SER A 39 0.76 7.45 32.28
C SER A 39 2.23 7.15 32.59
N GLN A 40 2.87 6.28 31.80
CA GLN A 40 4.25 5.84 31.98
C GLN A 40 5.12 6.43 30.87
N GLU A 41 6.42 6.52 31.14
CA GLU A 41 7.42 6.62 30.09
C GLU A 41 7.41 5.34 29.26
N LEU A 42 7.37 5.47 27.94
CA LEU A 42 7.40 4.35 27.00
C LEU A 42 8.40 4.70 25.92
N ASP A 43 9.43 3.87 25.77
CA ASP A 43 10.45 3.99 24.74
C ASP A 43 10.01 3.40 23.39
N ASP A 44 8.84 2.77 23.36
CA ASP A 44 8.30 2.01 22.24
C ASP A 44 6.78 2.26 22.10
N GLU A 45 6.29 2.28 20.87
CA GLU A 45 4.89 2.54 20.54
C GLU A 45 3.95 1.35 20.74
N GLU A 46 4.45 0.10 20.71
CA GLU A 46 3.62 -1.11 20.71
C GLU A 46 2.68 -1.14 21.92
N PRO A 47 3.11 -0.82 23.16
CA PRO A 47 2.21 -0.79 24.31
C PRO A 47 1.05 0.22 24.15
N ALA A 48 1.30 1.35 23.49
CA ALA A 48 0.29 2.36 23.22
C ALA A 48 -0.69 1.91 22.13
N ILE A 49 -0.19 1.27 21.06
CA ILE A 49 -1.01 0.64 20.02
C ILE A 49 -1.91 -0.44 20.62
N GLU A 50 -1.36 -1.34 21.44
CA GLU A 50 -2.10 -2.41 22.10
C GLU A 50 -3.21 -1.89 23.03
N GLN A 51 -2.98 -0.76 23.69
CA GLN A 51 -4.02 -0.10 24.47
C GLN A 51 -5.07 0.55 23.58
N LEU A 52 -4.66 1.22 22.50
CA LEU A 52 -5.58 1.91 21.59
C LEU A 52 -6.56 0.95 20.91
N LYS A 53 -6.08 -0.23 20.49
CA LYS A 53 -6.89 -1.30 19.87
C LYS A 53 -8.18 -1.61 20.61
N LYS A 54 -8.15 -1.51 21.94
CA LYS A 54 -9.29 -1.83 22.82
C LYS A 54 -10.42 -0.79 22.76
N HIS A 55 -10.14 0.42 22.26
CA HIS A 55 -11.06 1.57 22.35
C HIS A 55 -11.37 2.22 21.00
N ILE A 56 -10.46 2.14 20.02
CA ILE A 56 -10.49 2.95 18.79
C ILE A 56 -11.79 2.83 17.98
N ASP A 57 -12.45 1.67 17.99
CA ASP A 57 -13.72 1.45 17.26
C ASP A 57 -14.96 1.97 18.01
N GLU A 58 -14.82 2.32 19.29
CA GLU A 58 -15.90 2.79 20.16
C GLU A 58 -15.83 4.29 20.45
N ILE A 59 -14.68 4.93 20.22
CA ILE A 59 -14.52 6.36 20.45
C ILE A 59 -15.09 7.17 19.29
N ASP A 60 -15.70 8.31 19.63
CA ASP A 60 -16.21 9.29 18.69
C ASP A 60 -15.11 9.80 17.74
N SER A 61 -15.43 10.02 16.46
CA SER A 61 -14.57 10.57 15.43
C SER A 61 -13.96 11.94 15.79
N GLU A 62 -14.61 12.72 16.66
CA GLU A 62 -14.14 14.04 17.07
C GLU A 62 -13.05 14.00 18.16
N ILE A 63 -12.68 12.82 18.66
CA ILE A 63 -11.69 12.66 19.75
C ILE A 63 -10.25 12.63 19.19
N PHE A 64 -9.42 13.61 19.50
CA PHE A 64 -8.05 13.65 18.98
C PHE A 64 -7.01 13.07 19.94
N LEU A 65 -7.36 12.93 21.22
CA LEU A 65 -6.49 12.38 22.25
C LEU A 65 -7.28 11.43 23.16
N VAL A 66 -6.70 10.28 23.44
CA VAL A 66 -7.12 9.39 24.53
C VAL A 66 -6.01 9.25 25.56
N HIS A 67 -6.36 9.22 26.84
CA HIS A 67 -5.43 8.89 27.92
C HIS A 67 -5.80 7.52 28.48
N VAL A 68 -4.87 6.57 28.39
CA VAL A 68 -5.10 5.20 28.81
C VAL A 68 -4.16 4.82 29.96
N SER A 69 -4.67 4.05 30.91
CA SER A 69 -3.85 3.47 31.98
C SER A 69 -2.97 2.34 31.45
N PRO A 70 -1.92 1.93 32.19
CA PRO A 70 -1.13 0.73 31.84
C PRO A 70 -1.96 -0.55 31.75
N SER A 71 -3.07 -0.62 32.48
CA SER A 71 -4.03 -1.74 32.42
C SER A 71 -5.01 -1.69 31.24
N GLY A 72 -4.95 -0.64 30.41
CA GLY A 72 -5.82 -0.47 29.25
C GLY A 72 -7.16 0.17 29.55
N ARG A 73 -7.37 0.77 30.73
CA ARG A 73 -8.59 1.50 31.04
C ARG A 73 -8.50 2.91 30.46
N LEU A 74 -9.51 3.32 29.69
CA LEU A 74 -9.65 4.72 29.25
C LEU A 74 -9.88 5.63 30.47
N LEU A 75 -8.95 6.55 30.71
CA LEU A 75 -8.98 7.48 31.83
C LEU A 75 -9.65 8.80 31.45
N SER A 76 -9.35 9.31 30.26
CA SER A 76 -9.97 10.52 29.70
C SER A 76 -9.81 10.59 28.19
N SER A 77 -10.53 11.51 27.55
CA SER A 77 -10.46 11.78 26.12
C SER A 77 -10.63 13.27 25.85
N SER A 78 -10.06 13.79 24.76
CA SER A 78 -10.14 15.21 24.39
C SER A 78 -10.54 15.41 22.94
N LYS A 79 -11.40 16.40 22.71
CA LYS A 79 -11.79 16.93 21.38
C LYS A 79 -11.01 18.22 21.02
N ASP A 80 -10.04 18.61 21.83
CA ASP A 80 -9.25 19.83 21.61
C ASP A 80 -8.45 19.72 20.30
N PRO A 81 -8.72 20.58 19.30
CA PRO A 81 -8.06 20.51 17.99
C PRO A 81 -6.54 20.59 18.06
N LYS A 82 -5.94 21.11 19.14
CA LYS A 82 -4.48 21.15 19.26
C LYS A 82 -3.83 19.75 19.24
N TYR A 83 -4.60 18.71 19.57
CA TYR A 83 -4.16 17.32 19.53
C TYR A 83 -4.44 16.63 18.18
N ASP A 84 -5.11 17.31 17.24
CA ASP A 84 -5.33 16.79 15.90
C ASP A 84 -3.99 16.78 15.13
N GLN A 85 -3.43 15.58 14.98
CA GLN A 85 -2.22 15.36 14.19
C GLN A 85 -2.53 14.93 12.75
N ALA A 86 -3.78 14.99 12.31
CA ALA A 86 -4.08 14.75 10.90
C ALA A 86 -3.33 15.74 10.00
N MET A 87 -2.75 15.22 8.93
CA MET A 87 -2.02 16.01 7.95
C MET A 87 -2.92 16.35 6.77
N SER A 88 -2.74 17.55 6.22
CA SER A 88 -3.17 17.92 4.88
C SER A 88 -1.95 17.83 3.97
N VAL A 89 -1.98 16.92 3.00
CA VAL A 89 -0.89 16.74 2.03
C VAL A 89 -1.20 17.47 0.72
N TYR A 90 -0.15 17.73 -0.04
CA TYR A 90 -0.25 18.27 -1.38
C TYR A 90 -0.77 17.21 -2.34
N TYR A 91 -1.74 17.61 -3.17
CA TYR A 91 -2.27 16.82 -4.26
C TYR A 91 -1.99 17.54 -5.58
N PRO A 92 -1.18 16.96 -6.48
CA PRO A 92 -0.88 17.60 -7.75
C PRO A 92 -2.14 17.84 -8.58
N PRO A 93 -2.27 19.00 -9.25
CA PRO A 93 -3.33 19.27 -10.19
C PRO A 93 -3.41 18.23 -11.31
N ILE A 94 -4.62 17.83 -11.71
CA ILE A 94 -4.82 16.85 -12.80
C ILE A 94 -4.18 17.29 -14.13
N LYS A 95 -4.07 18.61 -14.37
CA LYS A 95 -3.40 19.18 -15.56
C LYS A 95 -1.92 18.79 -15.68
N GLU A 96 -1.28 18.37 -14.59
CA GLU A 96 0.13 17.96 -14.56
C GLU A 96 0.30 16.47 -14.89
N VAL A 97 -0.79 15.73 -14.96
CA VAL A 97 -0.79 14.31 -15.33
C VAL A 97 -1.48 14.15 -16.68
N THR A 98 -0.84 13.44 -17.61
CA THR A 98 -1.48 13.09 -18.87
C THR A 98 -2.68 12.18 -18.59
N PRO A 99 -3.88 12.44 -19.14
CA PRO A 99 -4.99 11.50 -19.00
C PRO A 99 -4.65 10.12 -19.56
N VAL A 100 -5.35 9.08 -19.08
CA VAL A 100 -5.29 7.76 -19.71
C VAL A 100 -6.05 7.84 -21.03
N GLU A 101 -5.46 7.31 -22.10
CA GLU A 101 -6.05 7.41 -23.43
C GLU A 101 -7.48 6.82 -23.46
N GLY A 102 -8.43 7.63 -23.91
CA GLY A 102 -9.84 7.25 -24.03
C GLY A 102 -10.60 7.09 -22.71
N ARG A 103 -10.07 7.60 -21.58
CA ARG A 103 -10.73 7.51 -20.27
C ARG A 103 -10.70 8.83 -19.52
N ASP A 104 -11.86 9.23 -19.01
CA ASP A 104 -11.96 10.34 -18.06
C ASP A 104 -11.50 9.89 -16.66
N PRO A 105 -10.84 10.77 -15.88
CA PRO A 105 -10.48 10.45 -14.49
C PRO A 105 -11.69 10.08 -13.64
N ILE A 106 -11.52 9.13 -12.73
CA ILE A 106 -12.57 8.69 -11.81
C ILE A 106 -12.60 9.63 -10.61
N ARG A 107 -13.79 10.11 -10.23
CA ARG A 107 -13.93 10.87 -8.98
C ARG A 107 -13.92 9.92 -7.80
N ARG A 108 -13.25 10.29 -6.71
CA ARG A 108 -13.25 9.50 -5.47
C ARG A 108 -14.66 9.19 -4.95
N SER A 109 -15.59 10.11 -5.11
CA SER A 109 -17.00 9.94 -4.73
C SER A 109 -17.75 8.88 -5.54
N GLU A 110 -17.19 8.40 -6.65
CA GLU A 110 -17.74 7.32 -7.47
C GLU A 110 -17.22 5.94 -7.04
N LEU A 111 -16.27 5.87 -6.10
CA LEU A 111 -15.70 4.62 -5.63
C LEU A 111 -16.41 4.15 -4.37
N ILE A 112 -16.96 2.95 -4.41
CA ILE A 112 -17.64 2.30 -3.29
C ILE A 112 -16.72 1.24 -2.71
N GLU A 113 -16.39 1.34 -1.43
CA GLU A 113 -15.57 0.37 -0.71
C GLU A 113 -16.24 -1.02 -0.69
N ILE A 114 -15.49 -2.03 -1.11
CA ILE A 114 -15.81 -3.45 -1.00
C ILE A 114 -15.02 -4.07 0.15
N ASP A 115 -13.71 -3.81 0.19
CA ASP A 115 -12.83 -4.28 1.25
C ASP A 115 -11.61 -3.37 1.44
N ARG A 116 -10.99 -3.43 2.61
CA ARG A 116 -9.77 -2.70 2.98
C ARG A 116 -8.61 -3.68 2.84
N LEU A 117 -7.74 -3.46 1.86
CA LEU A 117 -6.67 -4.40 1.54
C LEU A 117 -5.43 -4.16 2.42
N GLY A 118 -5.13 -2.90 2.69
CA GLY A 118 -3.98 -2.52 3.51
C GLY A 118 -3.76 -1.01 3.53
N PRO A 119 -2.62 -0.56 4.08
CA PRO A 119 -2.20 0.84 4.03
C PRO A 119 -2.29 1.43 2.62
N GLY A 120 -3.10 2.47 2.46
CA GLY A 120 -3.25 3.18 1.19
C GLY A 120 -3.88 2.40 0.04
N ALA A 121 -4.51 1.24 0.29
CA ALA A 121 -5.11 0.40 -0.75
C ALA A 121 -6.45 -0.21 -0.32
N ASP A 122 -7.48 0.00 -1.14
CA ASP A 122 -8.81 -0.60 -0.95
C ASP A 122 -9.30 -1.31 -2.20
N LEU A 123 -10.06 -2.38 -2.01
CA LEU A 123 -10.87 -2.97 -3.07
C LEU A 123 -12.17 -2.18 -3.17
N VAL A 124 -12.48 -1.66 -4.35
CA VAL A 124 -13.63 -0.79 -4.61
C VAL A 124 -14.46 -1.26 -5.79
N SER A 125 -15.71 -0.82 -5.86
CA SER A 125 -16.55 -0.85 -7.05
C SER A 125 -16.69 0.57 -7.60
N HIS A 126 -16.49 0.75 -8.90
CA HIS A 126 -16.81 2.01 -9.58
C HIS A 126 -18.31 2.11 -9.82
N ALA A 127 -18.99 3.02 -9.13
CA ALA A 127 -20.44 3.11 -9.10
C ALA A 127 -21.11 3.17 -10.49
N PRO A 128 -20.61 3.97 -11.47
CA PRO A 128 -21.21 4.07 -12.80
C PRO A 128 -21.14 2.77 -13.62
N THR A 129 -20.12 1.93 -13.42
CA THR A 129 -19.87 0.75 -14.26
C THR A 129 -20.04 -0.58 -13.52
N GLY A 130 -20.03 -0.55 -12.18
CA GLY A 130 -19.93 -1.74 -11.34
C GLY A 130 -18.56 -2.43 -11.37
N ALA A 131 -17.58 -1.89 -12.11
CA ALA A 131 -16.26 -2.49 -12.23
C ALA A 131 -15.58 -2.62 -10.87
N LYS A 132 -14.97 -3.77 -10.59
CA LYS A 132 -14.17 -3.98 -9.38
C LYS A 132 -12.74 -3.56 -9.65
N LEU A 133 -12.23 -2.67 -8.81
CA LEU A 133 -10.92 -2.06 -8.96
C LEU A 133 -10.18 -2.10 -7.62
N GLU A 134 -8.85 -2.07 -7.66
CA GLU A 134 -8.04 -1.75 -6.50
C GLU A 134 -7.70 -0.27 -6.55
N PHE A 135 -8.14 0.50 -5.55
CA PHE A 135 -7.88 1.92 -5.41
C PHE A 135 -6.68 2.14 -4.49
N LYS A 136 -5.61 2.70 -5.05
CA LYS A 136 -4.39 3.09 -4.34
C LYS A 136 -4.34 4.60 -4.14
N TYR A 137 -4.07 5.04 -2.92
CA TYR A 137 -4.16 6.45 -2.52
C TYR A 137 -3.17 6.81 -1.41
N TYR A 138 -3.01 8.12 -1.19
CA TYR A 138 -2.22 8.66 -0.10
C TYR A 138 -2.94 9.83 0.58
N TRP A 139 -2.70 9.97 1.87
CA TRP A 139 -3.14 11.11 2.68
C TRP A 139 -2.12 11.49 3.75
N ASP A 140 -0.98 10.79 3.77
CA ASP A 140 0.16 11.04 4.62
C ASP A 140 1.42 11.26 3.77
N ARG A 141 2.34 12.08 4.29
CA ARG A 141 3.56 12.49 3.57
C ARG A 141 4.45 11.29 3.24
N ALA A 142 4.52 10.28 4.12
CA ALA A 142 5.41 9.13 3.92
C ALA A 142 5.05 8.31 2.67
N TRP A 143 3.78 8.36 2.24
CA TRP A 143 3.25 7.58 1.13
C TRP A 143 3.08 8.38 -0.16
N MET A 144 2.97 9.70 -0.07
CA MET A 144 2.70 10.60 -1.19
C MET A 144 3.64 10.38 -2.39
N PHE A 145 4.95 10.42 -2.17
CA PHE A 145 5.93 10.25 -3.27
C PHE A 145 5.89 8.83 -3.85
N ARG A 146 5.70 7.81 -3.01
CA ARG A 146 5.64 6.41 -3.45
C ARG A 146 4.45 6.15 -4.36
N ILE A 147 3.26 6.61 -3.96
CA ILE A 147 2.05 6.44 -4.77
C ILE A 147 2.13 7.26 -6.07
N TRP A 148 2.75 8.44 -6.03
CA TRP A 148 2.99 9.24 -7.22
C TRP A 148 3.92 8.56 -8.22
N ASP A 149 5.05 8.03 -7.75
CA ASP A 149 6.02 7.32 -8.59
C ASP A 149 5.40 6.03 -9.14
N GLU A 150 4.71 5.24 -8.29
CA GLU A 150 4.01 4.02 -8.72
C GLU A 150 2.97 4.30 -9.81
N MET A 151 2.09 5.30 -9.59
CA MET A 151 1.10 5.70 -10.58
C MET A 151 1.75 6.06 -11.91
N ASN A 152 2.78 6.91 -11.86
CA ASN A 152 3.40 7.45 -13.05
C ASN A 152 4.24 6.41 -13.81
N LEU A 153 4.90 5.50 -13.10
CA LEU A 153 5.56 4.36 -13.70
C LEU A 153 4.53 3.44 -14.36
N TRP A 154 3.53 2.99 -13.61
CA TRP A 154 2.66 1.91 -14.05
C TRP A 154 1.80 2.30 -15.26
N ARG A 155 1.27 3.53 -15.27
CA ARG A 155 0.51 4.04 -16.41
C ARG A 155 1.32 4.14 -17.71
N ARG A 156 2.66 4.19 -17.61
CA ARG A 156 3.58 4.28 -18.75
C ARG A 156 4.11 2.92 -19.21
N LEU A 157 3.90 1.87 -18.41
CA LEU A 157 4.23 0.52 -18.84
C LEU A 157 3.34 0.11 -20.03
N PRO A 158 3.92 -0.43 -21.11
CA PRO A 158 3.13 -1.05 -22.17
C PRO A 158 2.25 -2.16 -21.60
N ARG A 159 1.08 -2.38 -22.22
CA ARG A 159 0.23 -3.51 -21.83
C ARG A 159 1.00 -4.82 -21.96
N HIS A 160 1.08 -5.54 -20.85
CA HIS A 160 1.80 -6.80 -20.77
C HIS A 160 0.87 -7.90 -20.21
N PRO A 161 0.81 -9.11 -20.82
CA PRO A 161 -0.11 -10.17 -20.40
C PRO A 161 0.10 -10.65 -18.96
N HIS A 162 1.28 -10.41 -18.40
CA HIS A 162 1.69 -10.85 -17.06
C HIS A 162 2.00 -9.69 -16.10
N ILE A 163 1.52 -8.47 -16.39
CA ILE A 163 1.51 -7.35 -15.44
C ILE A 163 0.04 -6.97 -15.20
N ALA A 164 -0.32 -6.64 -13.96
CA ALA A 164 -1.66 -6.14 -13.68
C ALA A 164 -1.90 -4.79 -14.38
N VAL A 165 -3.14 -4.52 -14.77
CA VAL A 165 -3.45 -3.42 -15.69
C VAL A 165 -3.72 -2.17 -14.87
N PHE A 166 -3.00 -1.09 -15.19
CA PHE A 166 -3.36 0.25 -14.74
C PHE A 166 -4.73 0.62 -15.33
N ASP A 167 -5.67 0.99 -14.48
CA ASP A 167 -7.04 1.29 -14.91
C ASP A 167 -7.20 2.79 -15.18
N ASN A 168 -7.15 3.60 -14.12
CA ASN A 168 -7.44 5.03 -14.25
C ASN A 168 -6.84 5.88 -13.13
N ILE A 169 -6.73 7.18 -13.37
CA ILE A 169 -6.37 8.18 -12.36
C ILE A 169 -7.62 8.47 -11.52
N VAL A 170 -7.42 8.65 -10.21
CA VAL A 170 -8.49 9.06 -9.30
C VAL A 170 -8.24 10.50 -8.85
N VAL A 171 -9.30 11.31 -8.96
CA VAL A 171 -9.31 12.72 -8.57
C VAL A 171 -10.23 12.97 -7.38
N ASP A 172 -10.03 14.11 -6.73
CA ASP A 172 -10.94 14.62 -5.69
C ASP A 172 -12.36 14.85 -6.22
N GLU A 173 -13.28 15.21 -5.32
CA GLU A 173 -14.70 15.42 -5.69
C GLU A 173 -14.88 16.53 -6.73
N GLY A 174 -14.02 17.56 -6.70
CA GLY A 174 -14.01 18.65 -7.66
C GLY A 174 -13.40 18.29 -9.02
N GLY A 175 -12.67 17.16 -9.12
CA GLY A 175 -12.02 16.71 -10.34
C GLY A 175 -10.76 17.48 -10.71
N LEU A 176 -10.13 18.17 -9.76
CA LEU A 176 -9.00 19.07 -9.99
C LEU A 176 -7.67 18.52 -9.47
N LYS A 177 -7.69 17.65 -8.46
CA LYS A 177 -6.51 17.19 -7.74
C LYS A 177 -6.38 15.67 -7.85
N VAL A 178 -5.18 15.18 -8.17
CA VAL A 178 -4.89 13.75 -8.24
C VAL A 178 -4.62 13.21 -6.84
N ILE A 179 -5.46 12.27 -6.40
CA ILE A 179 -5.41 11.71 -5.04
C ILE A 179 -4.91 10.26 -5.01
N GLY A 180 -4.79 9.64 -6.18
CA GLY A 180 -4.47 8.22 -6.30
C GLY A 180 -4.80 7.69 -7.69
N PHE A 181 -4.86 6.37 -7.80
CA PHE A 181 -5.15 5.67 -9.05
C PHE A 181 -5.81 4.33 -8.78
N THR A 182 -6.32 3.72 -9.83
CA THR A 182 -6.94 2.40 -9.79
C THR A 182 -6.21 1.42 -10.69
N THR A 183 -6.20 0.16 -10.31
CA THR A 183 -5.82 -0.96 -11.17
C THR A 183 -7.00 -1.91 -11.31
N GLU A 184 -7.03 -2.67 -12.41
CA GLU A 184 -8.03 -3.72 -12.58
C GLU A 184 -7.92 -4.72 -11.43
N SER A 185 -9.03 -5.02 -10.75
CA SER A 185 -9.05 -6.09 -9.77
C SER A 185 -8.71 -7.39 -10.49
N THR A 186 -7.56 -7.95 -10.16
CA THR A 186 -7.11 -9.19 -10.79
C THR A 186 -7.96 -10.35 -10.29
N HIS A 187 -8.52 -11.12 -11.21
CA HIS A 187 -9.25 -12.34 -10.89
C HIS A 187 -8.26 -13.40 -10.41
N GLY A 188 -8.00 -13.47 -9.10
CA GLY A 188 -7.06 -14.44 -8.56
C GLY A 188 -6.69 -14.20 -7.11
N ALA A 189 -6.15 -15.24 -6.49
CA ALA A 189 -5.43 -15.09 -5.23
C ALA A 189 -3.95 -14.81 -5.53
N SER A 190 -3.28 -14.11 -4.62
CA SER A 190 -1.81 -14.09 -4.60
C SER A 190 -1.27 -15.52 -4.50
N LEU A 191 0.00 -15.75 -4.85
CA LEU A 191 0.65 -17.03 -4.57
C LEU A 191 0.56 -17.36 -3.09
N ARG A 192 0.74 -16.38 -2.20
CA ARG A 192 0.63 -16.55 -0.75
C ARG A 192 -0.73 -17.11 -0.33
N ASP A 193 -1.82 -16.62 -0.92
CA ASP A 193 -3.20 -16.85 -0.47
C ASP A 193 -3.94 -17.95 -1.25
N GLN A 194 -3.21 -18.78 -2.00
CA GLN A 194 -3.84 -19.87 -2.73
C GLN A 194 -4.45 -20.93 -1.81
N LYS A 195 -5.73 -21.25 -2.04
CA LYS A 195 -6.42 -22.37 -1.36
C LYS A 195 -5.71 -23.71 -1.51
N ARG A 196 -5.09 -23.92 -2.68
CA ARG A 196 -4.25 -25.08 -2.98
C ARG A 196 -2.91 -24.53 -3.48
N PRO A 197 -1.88 -24.47 -2.63
CA PRO A 197 -0.58 -23.90 -2.97
C PRO A 197 0.04 -24.64 -4.16
N THR A 198 -0.18 -24.11 -5.35
CA THR A 198 0.26 -24.68 -6.62
C THR A 198 1.27 -23.74 -7.27
N PHE A 199 2.35 -24.27 -7.82
CA PHE A 199 3.24 -23.48 -8.66
C PHE A 199 3.70 -24.26 -9.88
N LYS A 200 3.69 -23.58 -11.03
CA LYS A 200 3.96 -24.22 -12.32
C LYS A 200 5.26 -23.74 -12.90
N LEU A 201 6.00 -24.62 -13.56
CA LEU A 201 7.23 -24.26 -14.27
C LEU A 201 6.96 -23.23 -15.38
N LYS A 202 5.77 -23.30 -15.99
CA LYS A 202 5.25 -22.28 -16.92
C LYS A 202 5.19 -20.89 -16.27
N TRP A 203 4.70 -20.80 -15.02
CA TRP A 203 4.57 -19.53 -14.31
C TRP A 203 5.93 -18.93 -13.95
N LEU A 204 6.91 -19.77 -13.61
CA LEU A 204 8.29 -19.31 -13.45
C LEU A 204 8.84 -18.70 -14.74
N LYS A 205 8.62 -19.35 -15.90
CA LYS A 205 9.03 -18.79 -17.20
C LYS A 205 8.37 -17.44 -17.49
N GLN A 206 7.08 -17.32 -17.19
CA GLN A 206 6.34 -16.05 -17.32
C GLN A 206 6.95 -14.96 -16.43
N LEU A 207 7.28 -15.28 -15.18
CA LEU A 207 7.87 -14.35 -14.23
C LEU A 207 9.25 -13.89 -14.69
N ILE A 208 10.11 -14.83 -15.09
CA ILE A 208 11.44 -14.53 -15.65
C ILE A 208 11.33 -13.58 -16.84
N ASN A 209 10.40 -13.84 -17.76
CA ASN A 209 10.23 -12.98 -18.95
C ASN A 209 9.77 -11.57 -18.57
N VAL A 210 8.81 -11.43 -17.63
CA VAL A 210 8.38 -10.12 -17.13
C VAL A 210 9.54 -9.35 -16.51
N VAL A 211 10.36 -10.01 -15.70
CA VAL A 211 11.50 -9.40 -15.02
C VAL A 211 12.60 -9.01 -16.01
N ASP A 212 12.87 -9.85 -17.01
CA ASP A 212 13.79 -9.52 -18.10
C ASP A 212 13.26 -8.30 -18.88
N ASP A 213 11.97 -8.23 -19.21
CA ASP A 213 11.38 -7.04 -19.86
C ASP A 213 11.52 -5.78 -18.97
N LEU A 214 11.14 -5.86 -17.69
CA LEU A 214 11.26 -4.72 -16.78
C LEU A 214 12.72 -4.22 -16.69
N ASN A 215 13.66 -5.11 -16.39
CA ASN A 215 15.04 -4.72 -16.16
C ASN A 215 15.78 -4.35 -17.44
N LEU A 216 15.67 -5.19 -18.48
CA LEU A 216 16.52 -5.11 -19.68
C LEU A 216 15.90 -4.26 -20.79
N LYS A 217 14.56 -4.21 -20.86
CA LYS A 217 13.85 -3.48 -21.92
C LYS A 217 13.43 -2.10 -21.46
N TYR A 218 12.85 -1.99 -20.27
CA TYR A 218 12.28 -0.74 -19.75
C TYR A 218 13.16 -0.03 -18.71
N GLY A 219 14.26 -0.65 -18.27
CA GLY A 219 15.20 -0.03 -17.33
C GLY A 219 14.64 0.15 -15.91
N ILE A 220 13.74 -0.74 -15.47
CA ILE A 220 13.04 -0.69 -14.18
C ILE A 220 13.42 -1.91 -13.35
N GLN A 221 13.69 -1.71 -12.06
CA GLN A 221 13.67 -2.78 -11.06
C GLN A 221 12.38 -2.71 -10.25
N HIS A 222 11.70 -3.84 -10.07
CA HIS A 222 10.46 -3.92 -9.29
C HIS A 222 10.72 -3.85 -7.78
N GLN A 223 11.82 -4.44 -7.30
CA GLN A 223 12.29 -4.45 -5.90
C GLN A 223 11.34 -5.09 -4.87
N ASN A 224 10.26 -5.72 -5.30
CA ASN A 224 9.26 -6.33 -4.41
C ASN A 224 8.63 -7.58 -5.04
N ILE A 225 9.46 -8.42 -5.66
CA ILE A 225 9.01 -9.71 -6.18
C ILE A 225 8.89 -10.66 -4.99
N SER A 226 7.65 -11.05 -4.66
CA SER A 226 7.33 -11.90 -3.53
C SER A 226 6.09 -12.75 -3.82
N THR A 227 5.75 -13.67 -2.90
CA THR A 227 4.52 -14.47 -3.01
C THR A 227 3.24 -13.63 -2.92
N GLU A 228 3.32 -12.39 -2.42
CA GLU A 228 2.18 -11.47 -2.30
C GLU A 228 1.96 -10.66 -3.58
N THR A 229 3.03 -10.32 -4.29
CA THR A 229 2.97 -9.46 -5.49
C THR A 229 2.73 -10.23 -6.78
N ILE A 230 2.58 -11.54 -6.71
CA ILE A 230 2.26 -12.40 -7.86
C ILE A 230 0.86 -12.95 -7.70
N ILE A 231 -0.05 -12.51 -8.57
CA ILE A 231 -1.43 -13.00 -8.63
C ILE A 231 -1.54 -14.12 -9.64
N VAL A 232 -2.28 -15.17 -9.29
CA VAL A 232 -2.55 -16.29 -10.21
C VAL A 232 -3.95 -16.16 -10.80
N ASP A 233 -3.97 -15.97 -12.12
CA ASP A 233 -5.17 -16.08 -12.94
C ASP A 233 -5.37 -17.56 -13.29
N THR A 234 -6.22 -18.22 -12.51
CA THR A 234 -6.50 -19.65 -12.67
C THR A 234 -7.24 -19.97 -13.97
N GLU A 235 -8.00 -19.01 -14.52
CA GLU A 235 -8.75 -19.22 -15.77
C GLU A 235 -7.82 -19.23 -16.97
N LYS A 236 -6.86 -18.30 -17.01
CA LYS A 236 -5.87 -18.20 -18.08
C LYS A 236 -4.63 -19.07 -17.88
N ASP A 237 -4.55 -19.73 -16.73
CA ASP A 237 -3.37 -20.48 -16.31
C ASP A 237 -2.09 -19.63 -16.44
N SER A 238 -2.14 -18.41 -15.89
CA SER A 238 -1.04 -17.46 -15.96
C SER A 238 -0.90 -16.65 -14.69
N ILE A 239 0.24 -15.97 -14.57
CA ILE A 239 0.46 -15.01 -13.49
C ILE A 239 0.31 -13.56 -13.96
N LYS A 240 0.08 -12.67 -12.99
CA LYS A 240 0.23 -11.22 -13.13
C LYS A 240 1.07 -10.68 -11.98
N LEU A 241 2.11 -9.93 -12.32
CA LEU A 241 2.90 -9.14 -11.36
C LEU A 241 2.16 -7.84 -11.02
N THR A 242 2.14 -7.48 -9.75
CA THR A 242 1.46 -6.29 -9.20
C THR A 242 2.38 -5.55 -8.21
N ASN A 243 1.96 -4.36 -7.78
CA ASN A 243 2.55 -3.57 -6.70
C ASN A 243 3.95 -3.01 -6.99
N PHE A 244 4.00 -1.96 -7.82
CA PHE A 244 5.23 -1.26 -8.21
C PHE A 244 5.60 -0.13 -7.22
N ASN A 245 5.11 -0.19 -5.97
CA ASN A 245 5.22 0.87 -4.97
C ASN A 245 6.65 1.17 -4.46
N VAL A 246 7.60 0.29 -4.77
CA VAL A 246 9.04 0.44 -4.48
C VAL A 246 9.91 0.24 -5.71
N ALA A 247 9.29 0.23 -6.90
CA ALA A 247 10.02 0.11 -8.13
C ALA A 247 10.85 1.37 -8.39
N VAL A 248 12.03 1.18 -8.98
CA VAL A 248 12.99 2.25 -9.25
C VAL A 248 13.62 2.07 -10.62
N HIS A 249 14.27 3.12 -11.11
CA HIS A 249 15.14 3.00 -12.27
C HIS A 249 16.36 2.14 -11.97
N VAL A 250 16.75 1.28 -12.92
CA VAL A 250 18.03 0.57 -12.86
C VAL A 250 19.17 1.58 -12.73
N GLY A 251 20.02 1.39 -11.71
CA GLY A 251 21.17 2.25 -11.44
C GLY A 251 20.85 3.58 -10.74
N SER A 252 19.63 3.78 -10.23
CA SER A 252 19.30 4.95 -9.40
C SER A 252 19.96 4.89 -8.02
N GLU A 253 20.13 6.04 -7.37
CA GLU A 253 20.55 6.09 -5.96
C GLU A 253 19.51 5.50 -4.99
N ASP A 254 18.23 5.50 -5.38
CA ASP A 254 17.13 4.86 -4.64
C ASP A 254 17.14 3.31 -4.73
N LEU A 255 18.12 2.73 -5.45
CA LEU A 255 18.28 1.29 -5.59
C LEU A 255 18.72 0.67 -4.27
N PHE A 256 17.89 -0.19 -3.70
CA PHE A 256 18.28 -0.94 -2.52
C PHE A 256 18.93 -2.24 -2.96
N GLY A 257 20.25 -2.34 -2.86
CA GLY A 257 21.01 -3.48 -3.39
C GLY A 257 20.59 -4.87 -2.87
N ALA A 258 19.88 -4.95 -1.73
CA ALA A 258 19.31 -6.20 -1.23
C ALA A 258 17.98 -6.61 -1.90
N ARG A 259 17.35 -5.72 -2.68
CA ARG A 259 16.07 -5.92 -3.39
C ARG A 259 16.28 -6.07 -4.90
N ASP A 260 17.27 -6.85 -5.28
CA ASP A 260 17.49 -7.23 -6.67
C ASP A 260 16.39 -8.18 -7.17
N ASP A 261 15.83 -7.92 -8.35
CA ASP A 261 14.71 -8.70 -8.90
C ASP A 261 15.09 -10.15 -9.23
N ILE A 262 16.34 -10.42 -9.64
CA ILE A 262 16.81 -11.79 -9.96
C ILE A 262 16.83 -12.61 -8.67
N LEU A 263 17.33 -12.02 -7.60
CA LEU A 263 17.30 -12.58 -6.25
C LEU A 263 15.86 -12.71 -5.75
N GLY A 264 15.00 -11.71 -5.97
CA GLY A 264 13.58 -11.73 -5.60
C GLY A 264 12.81 -12.90 -6.21
N VAL A 265 12.97 -13.15 -7.51
CA VAL A 265 12.40 -14.34 -8.18
C VAL A 265 12.88 -15.63 -7.53
N SER A 266 14.20 -15.74 -7.31
CA SER A 266 14.81 -16.95 -6.76
C SER A 266 14.30 -17.25 -5.35
N SER A 267 14.24 -16.22 -4.50
CA SER A 267 13.71 -16.29 -3.14
C SER A 267 12.23 -16.64 -3.13
N THR A 268 11.42 -16.00 -3.98
CA THR A 268 9.98 -16.23 -4.03
C THR A 268 9.65 -17.68 -4.36
N VAL A 269 10.32 -18.26 -5.36
CA VAL A 269 10.09 -19.65 -5.74
C VAL A 269 10.55 -20.61 -4.64
N TYR A 270 11.71 -20.34 -4.04
CA TYR A 270 12.23 -21.15 -2.93
C TYR A 270 11.29 -21.12 -1.72
N GLU A 271 10.88 -19.93 -1.28
CA GLU A 271 9.96 -19.72 -0.16
C GLU A 271 8.65 -20.45 -0.43
N PHE A 272 8.09 -20.30 -1.64
CA PHE A 272 6.85 -20.95 -1.99
C PHE A 272 6.96 -22.48 -1.93
N ILE A 273 7.96 -23.06 -2.60
CA ILE A 273 8.11 -24.52 -2.71
C ILE A 273 8.42 -25.16 -1.35
N THR A 274 9.27 -24.51 -0.56
CA THR A 274 9.76 -25.09 0.71
C THR A 274 8.94 -24.68 1.93
N ARG A 275 8.11 -23.62 1.81
CA ARG A 275 7.38 -22.97 2.91
C ARG A 275 8.30 -22.51 4.05
N ARG A 276 9.57 -22.23 3.76
CA ARG A 276 10.55 -21.70 4.71
C ARG A 276 10.73 -20.20 4.52
N GLY A 277 10.45 -19.46 5.58
CA GLY A 277 10.63 -18.00 5.66
C GLY A 277 11.98 -17.60 6.27
N ASP A 278 13.06 -18.31 5.95
CA ASP A 278 14.40 -18.02 6.52
C ASP A 278 15.01 -16.78 5.83
N TYR A 279 14.46 -15.61 6.13
CA TYR A 279 14.91 -14.29 5.68
C TYR A 279 16.01 -13.79 6.61
N ASP A 280 17.26 -14.00 6.19
CA ASP A 280 18.39 -13.19 6.65
C ASP A 280 18.82 -12.39 5.42
N GLN A 281 19.19 -11.12 5.58
CA GLN A 281 19.82 -10.31 4.52
C GLN A 281 21.06 -11.02 3.91
N ARG A 282 21.68 -11.98 4.64
CA ARG A 282 22.74 -12.90 4.18
C ARG A 282 22.23 -14.10 3.36
N GLY A 283 20.93 -14.39 3.37
CA GLY A 283 20.26 -15.55 2.76
C GLY A 283 20.13 -15.49 1.23
N PHE A 284 19.99 -14.29 0.65
CA PHE A 284 19.85 -14.12 -0.80
C PHE A 284 21.00 -14.72 -1.60
N LYS A 285 22.23 -14.67 -1.07
CA LYS A 285 23.44 -15.10 -1.79
C LYS A 285 23.60 -16.63 -1.89
N ASN A 286 22.81 -17.42 -1.15
CA ASN A 286 23.05 -18.86 -1.00
C ASN A 286 21.84 -19.78 -1.30
N ILE A 287 20.72 -19.25 -1.81
CA ILE A 287 19.53 -20.07 -2.17
C ILE A 287 19.90 -21.21 -3.14
N GLN A 288 20.86 -20.96 -4.02
CA GLN A 288 21.36 -21.95 -4.98
C GLN A 288 22.08 -23.14 -4.33
N ALA A 289 22.71 -22.94 -3.16
CA ALA A 289 23.41 -23.97 -2.41
C ALA A 289 22.50 -24.71 -1.40
N ARG A 290 21.25 -24.24 -1.21
CA ARG A 290 20.31 -24.86 -0.29
C ARG A 290 19.68 -26.10 -0.92
N ASN A 291 19.28 -27.04 -0.08
CA ASN A 291 18.48 -28.18 -0.52
C ASN A 291 17.01 -27.76 -0.68
N TRP A 292 16.44 -27.95 -1.87
CA TRP A 292 15.06 -27.61 -2.19
C TRP A 292 14.16 -28.78 -1.84
N ILE A 293 13.79 -28.88 -0.56
CA ILE A 293 12.84 -29.88 -0.09
C ILE A 293 11.44 -29.29 -0.22
N GLN A 294 10.67 -29.82 -1.17
CA GLN A 294 9.29 -29.44 -1.37
C GLN A 294 8.46 -29.72 -0.11
N HIS A 295 7.67 -28.74 0.31
CA HIS A 295 6.72 -28.91 1.41
C HIS A 295 5.57 -29.85 1.00
N PRO A 296 5.10 -30.77 1.87
CA PRO A 296 4.07 -31.74 1.51
C PRO A 296 2.74 -31.16 1.00
N GLU A 297 2.40 -29.93 1.42
CA GLU A 297 1.17 -29.24 1.02
C GLU A 297 1.29 -28.48 -0.32
N VAL A 298 2.51 -28.31 -0.83
CA VAL A 298 2.75 -27.60 -2.08
C VAL A 298 2.66 -28.56 -3.24
N VAL A 299 1.94 -28.17 -4.28
CA VAL A 299 1.79 -28.91 -5.53
C VAL A 299 2.58 -28.22 -6.63
N VAL A 300 3.51 -28.93 -7.25
CA VAL A 300 4.25 -28.45 -8.43
C VAL A 300 4.05 -29.38 -9.61
N ASP A 301 4.05 -28.83 -10.81
CA ASP A 301 3.90 -29.59 -12.07
C ASP A 301 5.21 -30.21 -12.57
N ALA A 302 6.32 -29.91 -11.92
CA ALA A 302 7.65 -30.43 -12.20
C ALA A 302 8.43 -30.69 -10.89
N PRO A 303 9.39 -31.62 -10.87
CA PRO A 303 10.29 -31.78 -9.71
C PRO A 303 11.05 -30.50 -9.39
N GLY A 304 11.26 -30.20 -8.11
CA GLY A 304 12.04 -29.05 -7.63
C GLY A 304 13.37 -28.80 -8.36
N PRO A 305 14.18 -29.84 -8.70
CA PRO A 305 15.40 -29.66 -9.49
C PRO A 305 15.21 -28.98 -10.86
N GLN A 306 14.04 -29.10 -11.49
CA GLN A 306 13.79 -28.43 -12.78
C GLN A 306 13.58 -26.92 -12.59
N PHE A 307 12.91 -26.49 -11.52
CA PHE A 307 12.79 -25.07 -11.18
C PHE A 307 14.16 -24.47 -10.88
N HIS A 308 14.97 -25.18 -10.08
CA HIS A 308 16.32 -24.78 -9.74
C HIS A 308 17.22 -24.64 -10.98
N ALA A 309 17.20 -25.65 -11.87
CA ALA A 309 17.98 -25.62 -13.11
C ALA A 309 17.59 -24.43 -14.00
N LEU A 310 16.29 -24.14 -14.14
CA LEU A 310 15.82 -23.01 -14.95
C LEU A 310 16.25 -21.66 -14.35
N ILE A 311 16.16 -21.48 -13.03
CA ILE A 311 16.62 -20.26 -12.36
C ILE A 311 18.13 -20.11 -12.54
N LYS A 312 18.90 -21.19 -12.36
CA LYS A 312 20.35 -21.16 -12.52
C LYS A 312 20.75 -20.79 -13.95
N GLU A 313 20.12 -21.42 -14.96
CA GLU A 313 20.36 -21.10 -16.36
C GLU A 313 20.07 -19.62 -16.67
N TRP A 314 18.95 -19.10 -16.15
CA TRP A 314 18.61 -17.68 -16.29
C TRP A 314 19.63 -16.76 -15.62
N GLN A 315 20.06 -17.08 -14.40
CA GLN A 315 21.09 -16.33 -13.68
C GLN A 315 22.43 -16.33 -14.41
N ASP A 316 22.88 -17.49 -14.90
CA ASP A 316 24.13 -17.61 -15.66
C ASP A 316 24.06 -16.78 -16.95
N ARG A 317 22.91 -16.81 -17.65
CA ARG A 317 22.66 -15.97 -18.83
C ARG A 317 22.65 -14.49 -18.48
N ARG A 318 22.03 -14.08 -17.37
CA ARG A 318 22.02 -12.69 -16.90
C ARG A 318 23.41 -12.22 -16.50
N ALA A 319 24.24 -13.08 -15.90
CA ALA A 319 25.61 -12.74 -15.50
C ALA A 319 26.59 -12.62 -16.69
N SER A 320 26.39 -13.43 -17.74
CA SER A 320 27.23 -13.44 -18.95
C SER A 320 26.72 -12.50 -20.05
N GLY A 321 25.47 -12.05 -19.96
CA GLY A 321 24.82 -11.18 -20.93
C GLY A 321 25.07 -9.68 -20.73
N PRO A 322 24.42 -8.83 -21.55
CA PRO A 322 24.51 -7.38 -21.43
C PRO A 322 24.09 -6.91 -20.04
N GLN A 323 24.95 -6.13 -19.38
CA GLN A 323 24.64 -5.49 -18.11
C GLN A 323 24.09 -4.08 -18.35
N ILE A 324 22.92 -3.81 -17.78
CA ILE A 324 22.36 -2.47 -17.74
C ILE A 324 22.72 -1.85 -16.39
N LEU A 325 23.63 -0.89 -16.40
CA LEU A 325 24.06 -0.15 -15.21
C LEU A 325 23.30 1.16 -15.01
N SER A 326 22.55 1.59 -16.02
CA SER A 326 21.70 2.78 -16.00
C SER A 326 20.47 2.49 -16.82
N TYR A 327 19.29 2.87 -16.32
CA TYR A 327 18.03 2.69 -17.02
C TYR A 327 18.05 3.25 -18.45
N LYS A 328 18.80 4.32 -18.71
CA LYS A 328 18.93 4.94 -20.05
C LYS A 328 19.59 4.04 -21.09
N ALA A 329 20.32 3.01 -20.66
CA ALA A 329 20.87 2.02 -21.57
C ALA A 329 19.83 0.97 -22.02
N ALA A 330 18.63 0.95 -21.41
CA ALA A 330 17.54 0.10 -21.86
C ALA A 330 16.89 0.68 -23.13
N PRO A 331 16.58 -0.17 -24.13
CA PRO A 331 16.14 0.25 -25.46
C PRO A 331 14.80 1.00 -25.45
N GLU A 332 13.91 0.67 -24.51
CA GLU A 332 12.59 1.30 -24.35
C GLU A 332 12.45 1.84 -22.91
N HIS A 333 13.52 2.46 -22.40
CA HIS A 333 13.55 2.97 -21.04
C HIS A 333 12.36 3.89 -20.73
N ILE A 334 11.77 3.72 -19.56
CA ILE A 334 10.62 4.50 -19.13
C ILE A 334 11.07 5.58 -18.14
N GLU A 335 10.80 6.83 -18.47
CA GLU A 335 10.96 7.96 -17.56
C GLU A 335 9.60 8.37 -16.98
N TRP A 336 9.59 8.82 -15.72
CA TRP A 336 8.43 9.41 -15.09
C TRP A 336 8.78 10.71 -14.36
N PRO A 337 7.84 11.66 -14.28
CA PRO A 337 8.09 12.95 -13.67
C PRO A 337 8.18 12.84 -12.15
N VAL A 338 9.12 13.59 -11.58
CA VAL A 338 9.11 13.89 -10.15
C VAL A 338 7.86 14.71 -9.83
N MET A 339 7.31 14.51 -8.63
CA MET A 339 6.19 15.32 -8.15
C MET A 339 6.59 16.81 -8.15
N THR A 340 5.71 17.64 -8.69
CA THR A 340 5.88 19.09 -8.72
C THR A 340 5.88 19.67 -7.32
N GLU A 341 6.66 20.74 -7.15
CA GLU A 341 6.64 21.49 -5.90
C GLU A 341 5.33 22.30 -5.76
N PRO A 342 4.70 22.29 -4.58
CA PRO A 342 3.57 23.15 -4.31
C PRO A 342 3.97 24.63 -4.33
N GLU A 343 2.98 25.49 -4.60
CA GLU A 343 3.16 26.93 -4.48
C GLU A 343 3.65 27.31 -3.06
N PRO A 344 4.67 28.17 -2.93
CA PRO A 344 5.19 28.59 -1.63
C PRO A 344 4.11 29.27 -0.79
N ILE A 345 4.07 28.95 0.50
CA ILE A 345 3.17 29.58 1.47
C ILE A 345 3.95 30.55 2.35
N SER A 346 3.31 31.66 2.70
CA SER A 346 3.86 32.59 3.70
C SER A 346 3.54 32.09 5.10
N ARG A 347 4.56 31.73 5.88
CA ARG A 347 4.41 31.35 7.29
C ARG A 347 4.98 32.45 8.18
N SER A 348 4.17 32.92 9.12
CA SER A 348 4.58 33.87 10.16
C SER A 348 5.16 33.14 11.37
N TYR A 349 6.27 33.65 11.88
CA TYR A 349 6.96 33.15 13.07
C TYR A 349 7.04 34.28 14.08
N ILE A 350 6.74 33.98 15.34
CA ILE A 350 7.01 34.88 16.45
C ILE A 350 8.43 34.59 16.91
N MET A 351 9.29 35.60 16.80
CA MET A 351 10.68 35.54 17.22
C MET A 351 10.79 35.68 18.74
N GLN A 352 11.94 35.32 19.32
CA GLN A 352 12.17 35.45 20.77
C GLN A 352 12.06 36.90 21.28
N ASP A 353 12.29 37.89 20.41
CA ASP A 353 12.12 39.31 20.70
C ASP A 353 10.66 39.80 20.58
N GLY A 354 9.71 38.89 20.32
CA GLY A 354 8.29 39.19 20.12
C GLY A 354 7.96 39.75 18.74
N SER A 355 8.95 39.98 17.88
CA SER A 355 8.70 40.42 16.50
C SER A 355 8.11 39.29 15.65
N THR A 356 7.21 39.63 14.74
CA THR A 356 6.69 38.67 13.75
C THR A 356 7.51 38.77 12.48
N ARG A 357 8.07 37.64 12.03
CA ARG A 357 8.73 37.52 10.72
C ARG A 357 7.98 36.55 9.85
N SER A 358 7.78 36.90 8.59
CA SER A 358 7.20 35.99 7.60
C SER A 358 8.27 35.42 6.71
N LYS A 359 8.22 34.11 6.44
CA LYS A 359 9.09 33.43 5.49
C LYS A 359 8.23 32.68 4.49
N SER A 360 8.58 32.80 3.21
CA SER A 360 8.03 31.94 2.16
C SER A 360 8.65 30.55 2.28
N ILE A 361 7.82 29.52 2.42
CA ILE A 361 8.23 28.12 2.53
C ILE A 361 7.46 27.27 1.53
N VAL A 362 8.16 26.37 0.84
CA VAL A 362 7.52 25.29 0.07
C VAL A 362 7.29 24.13 1.04
N THR A 363 6.04 23.68 1.17
CA THR A 363 5.72 22.53 2.03
C THR A 363 4.71 21.61 1.34
N TYR A 364 5.05 20.32 1.30
CA TYR A 364 4.19 19.27 0.74
C TYR A 364 3.11 18.80 1.70
N CYS A 365 3.18 19.20 2.97
CA CYS A 365 2.17 18.87 3.94
C CYS A 365 2.19 19.87 5.10
N GLU A 366 1.11 19.89 5.86
CA GLU A 366 1.00 20.60 7.13
C GLU A 366 -0.09 19.96 7.98
N ARG A 367 -0.23 20.35 9.24
CA ARG A 367 -1.35 19.87 10.05
C ARG A 367 -2.66 20.41 9.46
N ARG A 368 -3.68 19.55 9.40
CA ARG A 368 -5.03 19.89 8.93
C ARG A 368 -5.57 21.14 9.60
N ILE A 369 -5.39 21.28 10.91
CA ILE A 369 -5.86 22.46 11.65
C ILE A 369 -5.18 23.76 11.19
N ASP A 370 -3.88 23.70 10.85
CA ASP A 370 -3.14 24.85 10.37
C ASP A 370 -3.56 25.20 8.93
N ALA A 371 -3.79 24.19 8.09
CA ALA A 371 -4.33 24.37 6.73
C ALA A 371 -5.68 25.10 6.77
N LEU A 372 -6.61 24.59 7.58
CA LEU A 372 -7.95 25.16 7.76
C LEU A 372 -7.90 26.59 8.32
N ALA A 373 -7.05 26.86 9.33
CA ALA A 373 -6.87 28.20 9.88
C ALA A 373 -6.38 29.22 8.85
N ASN A 374 -5.66 28.74 7.82
CA ASN A 374 -5.21 29.55 6.69
C ASN A 374 -6.21 29.60 5.53
N GLY A 375 -7.44 29.11 5.72
CA GLY A 375 -8.50 29.12 4.71
C GLY A 375 -8.25 28.16 3.54
N ARG A 376 -7.34 27.18 3.70
CA ARG A 376 -7.08 26.16 2.68
C ARG A 376 -8.07 25.02 2.78
N GLU A 377 -8.40 24.48 1.62
CA GLU A 377 -9.23 23.29 1.50
C GLU A 377 -8.43 22.05 1.93
N VAL A 378 -9.05 21.23 2.79
CA VAL A 378 -8.49 19.95 3.24
C VAL A 378 -9.42 18.83 2.79
N LEU A 379 -8.83 17.78 2.20
CA LEU A 379 -9.57 16.59 1.83
C LEU A 379 -9.80 15.71 3.06
N ASN A 380 -11.06 15.39 3.36
CA ASN A 380 -11.35 14.46 4.45
C ASN A 380 -11.20 13.01 4.00
N TRP A 381 -10.40 12.23 4.74
CA TRP A 381 -10.16 10.81 4.49
C TRP A 381 -10.82 9.88 5.49
N GLU A 382 -11.17 10.41 6.66
CA GLU A 382 -11.71 9.64 7.78
C GLU A 382 -12.95 8.86 7.35
N ARG A 383 -13.02 7.59 7.77
CA ARG A 383 -14.12 6.68 7.47
C ARG A 383 -14.52 5.88 8.72
N PRO A 384 -15.75 5.36 8.77
CA PRO A 384 -16.17 4.50 9.88
C PRO A 384 -15.31 3.24 9.98
N PRO A 385 -15.10 2.68 11.19
CA PRO A 385 -14.40 1.41 11.34
C PRO A 385 -15.16 0.27 10.66
N GLN A 386 -14.42 -0.68 10.08
CA GLN A 386 -15.01 -1.77 9.29
C GLN A 386 -15.89 -2.67 10.17
N SER A 387 -15.52 -2.80 11.45
CA SER A 387 -16.25 -3.57 12.48
C SER A 387 -17.65 -3.02 12.78
N LYS A 388 -17.93 -1.74 12.47
CA LYS A 388 -19.22 -1.07 12.72
C LYS A 388 -20.11 -0.95 11.49
N LEU A 389 -19.72 -1.56 10.37
CA LEU A 389 -20.54 -1.57 9.16
C LEU A 389 -21.57 -2.69 9.25
N ALA A 390 -22.85 -2.32 9.22
CA ALA A 390 -23.95 -3.28 9.19
C ALA A 390 -24.03 -3.99 7.84
N LYS A 391 -24.62 -5.20 7.83
CA LYS A 391 -24.83 -5.95 6.60
C LYS A 391 -25.70 -5.15 5.62
N GLY A 392 -25.13 -4.76 4.48
CA GLY A 392 -25.83 -3.96 3.47
C GLY A 392 -25.50 -2.47 3.51
N GLU A 393 -24.78 -1.99 4.52
CA GLU A 393 -24.16 -0.66 4.44
C GLU A 393 -22.96 -0.71 3.48
N ARG A 394 -22.73 0.41 2.79
CA ARG A 394 -21.51 0.63 2.01
C ARG A 394 -20.93 1.98 2.39
N VAL A 395 -19.64 2.13 2.13
CA VAL A 395 -18.90 3.36 2.39
C VAL A 395 -18.30 3.80 1.06
N LEU A 396 -18.49 5.07 0.69
CA LEU A 396 -17.76 5.64 -0.43
C LEU A 396 -16.29 5.81 -0.05
N ALA A 397 -15.38 5.89 -1.01
CA ALA A 397 -13.97 6.18 -0.72
C ALA A 397 -13.76 7.56 -0.04
N THR A 398 -14.80 8.40 0.00
CA THR A 398 -14.88 9.65 0.77
C THR A 398 -15.13 9.46 2.26
N GLY A 399 -15.41 8.24 2.72
CA GLY A 399 -15.84 7.93 4.08
C GLY A 399 -17.34 8.07 4.34
N LYS A 400 -18.11 8.61 3.37
CA LYS A 400 -19.56 8.74 3.48
C LYS A 400 -20.26 7.38 3.43
N ARG A 401 -21.13 7.11 4.41
CA ARG A 401 -22.03 5.95 4.39
C ARG A 401 -23.12 6.15 3.34
N VAL A 402 -23.42 5.08 2.60
CA VAL A 402 -24.50 5.02 1.63
C VAL A 402 -25.27 3.72 1.79
N GLU A 403 -26.59 3.78 1.59
CA GLU A 403 -27.40 2.57 1.61
C GLU A 403 -27.27 1.81 0.29
N GLN A 404 -27.18 0.48 0.35
CA GLN A 404 -27.09 -0.35 -0.86
C GLN A 404 -28.27 -0.15 -1.83
N ARG A 405 -29.43 0.31 -1.35
CA ARG A 405 -30.61 0.63 -2.17
C ARG A 405 -30.42 1.89 -3.03
N GLU A 406 -29.72 2.89 -2.51
CA GLU A 406 -29.42 4.14 -3.23
C GLU A 406 -28.47 3.88 -4.41
N LEU A 407 -27.58 2.91 -4.28
CA LEU A 407 -26.66 2.47 -5.33
C LEU A 407 -27.34 1.64 -6.44
N SER A 408 -28.41 0.91 -6.11
CA SER A 408 -29.21 0.18 -7.11
C SER A 408 -30.18 1.05 -7.90
N ALA A 409 -30.56 2.23 -7.37
CA ALA A 409 -31.48 3.15 -8.06
C ALA A 409 -30.83 3.84 -9.27
N THR A 410 -29.50 3.93 -9.32
CA THR A 410 -28.73 4.40 -10.49
C THR A 410 -28.50 3.32 -11.54
N ASN A 411 -28.79 2.05 -11.24
CA ASN A 411 -28.56 0.89 -12.11
C ASN A 411 -29.86 0.17 -12.53
N GLY A 412 -30.96 0.89 -12.76
CA GLY A 412 -32.13 0.33 -13.47
C GLY A 412 -31.87 0.42 -14.98
N THR A 413 -31.95 -0.62 -15.80
CA THR A 413 -32.73 -1.86 -15.71
C THR A 413 -32.05 -2.97 -16.53
N HIS A 414 -31.67 -4.09 -15.90
CA HIS A 414 -31.72 -5.41 -16.52
C HIS A 414 -31.99 -6.43 -15.39
N GLU A 415 -33.26 -6.82 -15.26
CA GLU A 415 -33.66 -7.96 -14.44
C GLU A 415 -33.21 -9.24 -15.16
N GLU A 416 -32.37 -10.05 -14.52
CA GLU A 416 -32.28 -11.48 -14.81
C GLU A 416 -32.63 -12.29 -13.57
N GLU A 417 -33.50 -13.25 -13.80
CA GLU A 417 -34.24 -14.05 -12.84
C GLU A 417 -33.34 -14.91 -11.94
N LYS A 418 -33.72 -14.97 -10.66
CA LYS A 418 -33.19 -15.90 -9.67
C LYS A 418 -33.43 -17.36 -10.11
N LYS A 419 -32.36 -18.15 -10.18
CA LYS A 419 -32.43 -19.60 -9.97
C LYS A 419 -31.67 -19.97 -8.70
N GLU A 420 -32.41 -20.59 -7.78
CA GLU A 420 -31.92 -21.09 -6.50
C GLU A 420 -30.88 -22.21 -6.68
N ALA A 421 -29.81 -22.15 -5.88
CA ALA A 421 -28.89 -23.27 -5.65
C ALA A 421 -29.07 -23.77 -4.20
N PRO A 422 -28.98 -25.09 -3.94
CA PRO A 422 -29.36 -25.67 -2.66
C PRO A 422 -28.31 -25.47 -1.56
N ALA A 423 -28.79 -25.53 -0.33
CA ALA A 423 -28.10 -25.23 0.92
C ALA A 423 -26.83 -26.09 1.18
N MET A 424 -25.77 -25.43 1.66
CA MET A 424 -24.63 -26.09 2.32
C MET A 424 -24.74 -25.96 3.86
N CYS A 425 -24.51 -27.08 4.54
CA CYS A 425 -24.44 -27.24 6.00
C CYS A 425 -23.20 -26.57 6.63
N PRO A 426 -23.20 -26.30 7.95
CA PRO A 426 -22.22 -25.43 8.61
C PRO A 426 -20.89 -26.16 8.90
N MET A 427 -19.76 -25.58 8.48
CA MET A 427 -18.42 -26.01 8.91
C MET A 427 -17.99 -25.28 10.18
N GLY A 428 -17.50 -26.06 11.14
CA GLY A 428 -17.00 -25.61 12.44
C GLY A 428 -15.74 -24.75 12.33
N MET A 429 -15.60 -23.85 13.31
CA MET A 429 -14.44 -22.99 13.49
C MET A 429 -13.19 -23.81 13.81
N MET A 430 -12.12 -23.62 13.04
CA MET A 430 -10.78 -24.05 13.42
C MET A 430 -9.81 -22.87 13.25
N LYS A 431 -9.12 -22.55 14.35
CA LYS A 431 -8.18 -21.44 14.48
C LYS A 431 -6.99 -21.62 13.51
N MET A 432 -6.71 -20.63 12.68
CA MET A 432 -5.46 -20.52 11.92
C MET A 432 -4.52 -19.58 12.68
N GLN A 433 -3.32 -20.07 13.01
CA GLN A 433 -2.20 -19.24 13.47
C GLN A 433 -1.52 -18.66 12.24
N PHE A 434 -1.39 -17.32 12.20
CA PHE A 434 -0.64 -16.60 11.18
C PHE A 434 0.65 -16.07 11.82
N GLY A 435 1.80 -16.66 11.43
CA GLY A 435 3.12 -16.09 11.71
C GLY A 435 3.45 -15.06 10.63
N GLY A 436 3.69 -13.82 11.05
CA GLY A 436 4.17 -12.73 10.21
C GLY A 436 5.68 -12.51 10.36
N TYR A 437 6.28 -11.82 9.40
CA TYR A 437 7.54 -11.08 9.62
C TYR A 437 7.31 -10.05 10.73
N SER A 438 8.34 -9.80 11.56
CA SER A 438 8.24 -8.88 12.70
C SER A 438 8.25 -7.42 12.24
N MET A 439 7.73 -6.56 13.10
CA MET A 439 7.71 -5.10 12.97
C MET A 439 9.11 -4.53 12.67
N ASP A 440 10.18 -5.21 13.11
CA ASP A 440 11.58 -4.82 12.94
C ASP A 440 12.00 -4.66 11.46
N ASP A 441 11.44 -5.46 10.54
CA ASP A 441 11.79 -5.40 9.11
C ASP A 441 11.15 -4.18 8.42
N MET A 442 10.01 -3.69 8.92
CA MET A 442 9.34 -2.48 8.43
C MET A 442 9.92 -1.21 9.07
N ASP A 443 10.38 -1.33 10.31
CA ASP A 443 11.06 -0.27 11.04
C ASP A 443 12.48 -0.01 10.53
N GLU A 444 13.24 -1.03 10.11
CA GLU A 444 14.48 -0.82 9.36
C GLU A 444 14.23 -0.10 8.02
N LEU A 445 13.12 -0.41 7.33
CA LEU A 445 12.75 0.23 6.06
C LEU A 445 12.34 1.70 6.18
N LEU A 446 11.90 2.13 7.36
CA LEU A 446 11.51 3.51 7.65
C LEU A 446 12.63 4.30 8.36
N LYS A 447 13.47 3.64 9.16
CA LYS A 447 14.61 4.26 9.87
C LYS A 447 15.85 4.47 8.98
N LEU A 448 15.99 3.75 7.86
CA LEU A 448 17.20 3.79 7.01
C LEU A 448 17.15 4.74 5.79
N CYS A 449 16.08 5.50 5.58
CA CYS A 449 16.06 6.52 4.53
C CYS A 449 16.24 7.94 5.11
N PRO A 450 17.45 8.52 5.07
CA PRO A 450 17.63 9.93 5.38
C PRO A 450 17.06 10.75 4.22
N PHE A 451 15.78 11.13 4.29
CA PHE A 451 15.19 12.13 3.39
C PHE A 451 15.72 13.56 3.64
N SER A 452 16.90 13.70 4.27
CA SER A 452 17.66 14.96 4.33
C SER A 452 18.53 15.21 3.10
N GLY A 453 18.54 14.29 2.10
CA GLY A 453 19.46 14.35 0.96
C GLY A 453 18.90 14.79 -0.39
N ARG A 454 17.57 14.87 -0.60
CA ARG A 454 17.05 15.39 -1.87
C ARG A 454 17.27 16.90 -1.93
N LYS A 455 18.41 17.33 -2.49
CA LYS A 455 18.46 18.63 -3.15
C LYS A 455 17.47 18.57 -4.30
N ALA A 456 16.56 19.55 -4.29
CA ALA A 456 15.62 19.82 -5.37
C ALA A 456 16.30 19.84 -6.74
#